data_AF-A0A0B2W5Z3-F1
#
_entry.id   AF-A0A0B2W5Z3-F1
#
_cell.length_a   1.000
_cell.length_b   1.000
_cell.length_c   1.000
_cell.angle_alpha   90.00
_cell.angle_beta   90.00
_cell.angle_gamma   90.00
#
_symmetry.space_group_name_H-M   'P 1'
#
loop_
_entity.id
_entity.type
_entity.pdbx_description
1 polymer ?
#
loop_
_entity_poly.entity_id
_entity_poly.type
_entity_poly.pdbx_seq_one_letter_code
_entity_poly.pdbx_strand_id
1 'polypeptide(L)'
;MLREFEGVNVARNTVTCPTTTPIRTPIAALHGGNPYAERIESGTRISNVKEAHQCLESGEHDDYRQDIDYVLSTLLDPASTTNLKCLSVISLAKKCVSAEFRQFFRTQNFFPRTIKALIDSAGCPSVAISVSAVIYLMARDKVCMSLDATSLRLLSQLLKMEKPKNNDEFNKYAKMAWDVLQEWLDKTRVGLEHEVQFDFTEATLSPSLLVLESLVYICTRNNNDQSLKNEMLNLGVLQWIVSKGYIITVDKTVLRLLHEKIGEPETLQCLVTLERCFWILETVSNRASVFCTE
;
A
#
# COMPACT_ATOMS: atom_id res chain seq x y z
N MET A 1 -6.29 11.58 -16.86
CA MET A 1 -6.48 12.59 -15.79
C MET A 1 -5.34 12.44 -14.79
N LEU A 2 -4.22 13.11 -15.08
CA LEU A 2 -3.04 13.24 -14.22
C LEU A 2 -2.74 14.75 -14.18
N ARG A 3 -3.27 15.43 -13.17
CA ARG A 3 -2.98 16.86 -12.92
C ARG A 3 -2.07 17.05 -11.71
N GLU A 4 -1.37 16.00 -11.32
CA GLU A 4 -0.33 16.06 -10.32
C GLU A 4 0.88 15.33 -10.92
N PHE A 5 2.09 15.75 -10.53
CA PHE A 5 3.39 15.24 -11.00
C PHE A 5 4.13 16.04 -12.08
N GLU A 6 3.90 17.35 -12.15
CA GLU A 6 5.00 18.26 -12.50
C GLU A 6 5.34 19.18 -11.32
N GLY A 7 6.56 18.99 -10.80
CA GLY A 7 7.34 20.03 -10.13
C GLY A 7 7.04 20.32 -8.66
N VAL A 8 7.79 19.69 -7.75
CA VAL A 8 8.34 20.41 -6.58
C VAL A 8 9.77 19.93 -6.33
N ASN A 9 10.70 20.87 -6.48
CA ASN A 9 12.11 20.74 -6.19
C ASN A 9 12.37 20.69 -4.68
N VAL A 10 13.46 20.01 -4.32
CA VAL A 10 13.96 19.73 -2.97
C VAL A 10 14.07 20.99 -2.08
N ALA A 11 13.52 20.92 -0.86
CA ALA A 11 13.97 21.73 0.27
C ALA A 11 14.08 20.84 1.52
N ARG A 12 15.33 20.66 1.99
CA ARG A 12 15.62 20.09 3.32
C ARG A 12 15.27 21.15 4.36
N ASN A 13 14.19 20.96 5.11
CA ASN A 13 13.91 21.75 6.30
C ASN A 13 14.33 20.97 7.54
N THR A 14 15.44 21.39 8.13
CA THR A 14 15.84 21.09 9.51
C THR A 14 14.87 21.81 10.44
N VAL A 15 14.16 21.05 11.29
CA VAL A 15 13.33 21.62 12.34
C VAL A 15 14.22 21.97 13.53
N THR A 16 14.39 23.26 13.79
CA THR A 16 14.92 23.81 15.04
C THR A 16 13.76 24.14 15.97
N CYS A 17 13.71 23.48 17.14
CA CYS A 17 12.74 23.81 18.19
C CYS A 17 13.13 25.11 18.91
N PRO A 18 12.18 26.00 19.25
CA PRO A 18 12.46 27.25 19.95
C PRO A 18 12.76 27.04 21.43
N THR A 19 13.79 27.75 21.90
CA THR A 19 14.27 27.78 23.28
C THR A 19 13.37 28.67 24.14
N THR A 20 12.74 28.10 25.17
CA THR A 20 12.06 28.89 26.22
C THR A 20 12.95 28.97 27.45
N THR A 21 13.48 30.16 27.73
CA THR A 21 14.30 30.49 28.91
C THR A 21 13.45 30.64 30.20
N PRO A 22 14.08 30.55 31.39
CA PRO A 22 13.44 30.12 32.63
C PRO A 22 12.94 31.28 33.51
N ILE A 23 11.89 31.04 34.30
CA ILE A 23 11.49 31.93 35.41
C ILE A 23 12.08 31.39 36.72
N ARG A 24 12.77 32.28 37.41
CA ARG A 24 13.63 32.10 38.58
C ARG A 24 12.84 32.39 39.86
N THR A 25 13.02 31.59 40.91
CA THR A 25 13.21 32.09 42.30
C THR A 25 13.93 31.03 43.15
N PRO A 26 14.99 31.40 43.90
CA PRO A 26 15.69 30.49 44.82
C PRO A 26 15.03 30.53 46.20
N ILE A 27 14.83 29.36 46.83
CA ILE A 27 14.54 29.28 48.27
C ILE A 27 15.81 28.85 49.00
N ALA A 28 16.08 29.61 50.05
CA ALA A 28 17.30 29.66 50.83
C ALA A 28 17.65 28.35 51.56
N ALA A 29 18.95 28.24 51.85
CA ALA A 29 19.60 27.19 52.59
C ALA A 29 19.02 26.95 53.99
N LEU A 30 18.92 25.67 54.37
CA LEU A 30 19.00 25.24 55.77
C LEU A 30 20.19 24.28 55.89
N HIS A 31 21.22 24.75 56.58
CA HIS A 31 22.30 23.92 57.09
C HIS A 31 21.73 22.97 58.15
N GLY A 32 21.75 21.67 57.85
CA GLY A 32 21.56 20.60 58.81
C GLY A 32 22.64 19.55 58.57
N GLY A 33 23.70 19.60 59.38
CA GLY A 33 24.78 18.63 59.32
C GLY A 33 24.29 17.24 59.71
N ASN A 34 24.52 16.25 58.84
CA ASN A 34 24.40 14.84 59.19
C ASN A 34 25.74 14.15 58.87
N PRO A 35 26.53 13.75 59.89
CA PRO A 35 27.84 13.15 59.68
C PRO A 35 27.75 11.61 59.67
N TYR A 36 26.88 11.01 58.87
CA TYR A 36 26.89 9.55 58.61
C TYR A 36 26.21 9.25 57.26
N ALA A 37 26.96 9.30 56.17
CA ALA A 37 26.61 8.65 54.91
C ALA A 37 27.89 8.39 54.11
N GLU A 38 28.69 7.49 54.65
CA GLU A 38 29.74 6.81 53.90
C GLU A 38 29.08 6.02 52.75
N ARG A 39 29.55 6.24 51.53
CA ARG A 39 29.54 5.29 50.41
C ARG A 39 28.21 5.01 49.70
N ILE A 40 27.86 5.86 48.72
CA ILE A 40 27.40 5.40 47.38
C ILE A 40 28.06 6.30 46.32
N GLU A 41 29.36 6.10 46.12
CA GLU A 41 30.07 6.63 44.96
C GLU A 41 30.15 5.52 43.90
N SER A 42 29.02 5.30 43.24
CA SER A 42 28.92 4.65 41.93
C SER A 42 27.45 4.74 41.52
N GLY A 43 26.98 5.98 41.34
CA GLY A 43 25.77 6.20 40.57
C GLY A 43 26.03 5.66 39.17
N THR A 44 25.61 4.43 38.91
CA THR A 44 25.56 3.83 37.59
C THR A 44 24.70 4.75 36.77
N ARG A 45 25.32 5.71 36.09
CA ARG A 45 24.64 6.61 35.17
C ARG A 45 24.27 5.71 34.01
N ILE A 46 23.06 5.17 34.04
CA ILE A 46 22.49 4.37 32.96
C ILE A 46 22.32 5.34 31.78
N SER A 47 23.41 5.60 31.06
CA SER A 47 23.35 6.15 29.73
C SER A 47 22.65 5.11 28.86
N ASN A 48 21.61 5.51 28.14
CA ASN A 48 20.68 4.69 27.32
C ASN A 48 19.31 4.39 27.96
N VAL A 49 18.78 5.26 28.81
CA VAL A 49 17.34 5.26 29.09
C VAL A 49 16.63 5.85 27.88
N LYS A 50 15.78 5.06 27.21
CA LYS A 50 14.92 5.53 26.12
C LYS A 50 14.03 6.67 26.64
N GLU A 51 13.93 7.74 25.88
CA GLU A 51 13.00 8.82 26.20
C GLU A 51 11.54 8.34 26.11
N ALA A 52 10.63 8.98 26.83
CA ALA A 52 9.23 8.55 26.88
C ALA A 52 8.57 8.43 25.48
N HIS A 53 8.90 9.34 24.56
CA HIS A 53 8.41 9.29 23.18
C HIS A 53 8.96 8.07 22.40
N GLN A 54 10.22 7.70 22.65
CA GLN A 54 10.86 6.52 22.03
C GLN A 54 10.30 5.22 22.60
N CYS A 55 9.92 5.20 23.88
CA CYS A 55 9.21 4.07 24.47
C CYS A 55 7.81 3.91 23.87
N LEU A 56 7.09 5.02 23.63
CA LEU A 56 5.77 5.00 23.01
C LEU A 56 5.83 4.48 21.57
N GLU A 57 6.74 5.02 20.74
CA GLU A 57 6.94 4.57 19.35
C GLU A 57 7.38 3.10 19.30
N SER A 58 8.26 2.68 20.24
CA SER A 58 8.66 1.28 20.36
C SER A 58 7.47 0.36 20.70
N GLY A 59 6.58 0.80 21.61
CA GLY A 59 5.38 0.04 21.99
C GLY A 59 4.39 -0.09 20.83
N GLU A 60 4.18 0.99 20.07
CA GLU A 60 3.30 0.96 18.89
C GLU A 60 3.84 0.03 17.79
N HIS A 61 5.16 0.04 17.56
CA HIS A 61 5.80 -0.90 16.63
C HIS A 61 5.73 -2.36 17.09
N ASP A 62 5.75 -2.62 18.40
CA ASP A 62 5.58 -3.96 18.96
C ASP A 62 4.13 -4.44 18.76
N ASP A 63 3.13 -3.58 18.96
CA ASP A 63 1.73 -3.86 18.67
C ASP A 63 1.52 -4.16 17.18
N TYR A 64 2.11 -3.35 16.29
CA TYR A 64 2.06 -3.58 14.84
C TYR A 64 2.65 -4.95 14.46
N ARG A 65 3.78 -5.30 15.05
CA ARG A 65 4.43 -6.60 14.81
C ARG A 65 3.53 -7.74 15.26
N GLN A 66 2.95 -7.65 16.45
CA GLN A 66 2.06 -8.68 16.98
C GLN A 66 0.83 -8.89 16.06
N ASP A 67 0.24 -7.80 15.59
CA ASP A 67 -0.88 -7.85 14.65
C ASP A 67 -0.49 -8.53 13.32
N ILE A 68 0.68 -8.20 12.78
CA ILE A 68 1.18 -8.80 11.53
C ILE A 68 1.50 -10.29 11.72
N ASP A 69 2.14 -10.66 12.83
CA ASP A 69 2.48 -12.05 13.13
C ASP A 69 1.21 -12.90 13.34
N TYR A 70 0.16 -12.33 13.93
CA TYR A 70 -1.16 -12.97 14.01
C TYR A 70 -1.74 -13.22 12.61
N VAL A 71 -1.69 -12.22 11.73
CA VAL A 71 -2.16 -12.38 10.34
C VAL A 71 -1.33 -13.45 9.61
N LEU A 72 0.00 -13.42 9.72
CA LEU A 72 0.87 -14.40 9.07
C LEU A 72 0.62 -15.82 9.57
N SER A 73 0.47 -16.01 10.89
CA SER A 73 0.18 -17.32 11.47
C SER A 73 -1.14 -17.89 10.94
N THR A 74 -2.16 -17.05 10.81
CA THR A 74 -3.47 -17.43 10.24
C THR A 74 -3.38 -17.78 8.75
N LEU A 75 -2.55 -17.05 7.99
CA LEU A 75 -2.39 -17.30 6.55
C LEU A 75 -1.63 -18.59 6.27
N LEU A 76 -0.59 -18.85 7.06
CA LEU A 76 0.28 -20.01 6.94
C LEU A 76 -0.34 -21.28 7.52
N ASP A 77 -1.30 -21.17 8.44
CA ASP A 77 -2.00 -22.31 8.99
C ASP A 77 -2.88 -22.99 7.92
N PRO A 78 -2.63 -24.28 7.60
CA PRO A 78 -3.46 -25.02 6.65
C PRO A 78 -4.84 -25.36 7.21
N ALA A 79 -5.03 -25.38 8.53
CA ALA A 79 -6.34 -25.61 9.15
C ALA A 79 -7.23 -24.35 9.14
N SER A 80 -6.65 -23.19 8.91
CA SER A 80 -7.38 -21.92 8.88
C SER A 80 -8.31 -21.82 7.67
N THR A 81 -9.59 -21.55 7.95
CA THR A 81 -10.62 -21.43 6.91
C THR A 81 -10.41 -20.21 6.01
N THR A 82 -10.90 -20.27 4.78
CA THR A 82 -10.90 -19.13 3.84
C THR A 82 -11.50 -17.87 4.47
N ASN A 83 -12.59 -18.01 5.22
CA ASN A 83 -13.23 -16.89 5.91
C ASN A 83 -12.29 -16.22 6.92
N LEU A 84 -11.61 -17.03 7.75
CA LEU A 84 -10.67 -16.52 8.73
C LEU A 84 -9.46 -15.82 8.06
N LYS A 85 -8.97 -16.38 6.94
CA LYS A 85 -7.93 -15.75 6.12
C LYS A 85 -8.39 -14.41 5.54
N CYS A 86 -9.61 -14.35 4.98
CA CYS A 86 -10.16 -13.09 4.45
C CYS A 86 -10.30 -12.03 5.53
N LEU A 87 -10.87 -12.37 6.69
CA LEU A 87 -11.01 -11.44 7.82
C LEU A 87 -9.65 -10.92 8.31
N SER A 88 -8.64 -11.80 8.37
CA SER A 88 -7.27 -11.42 8.77
C SER A 88 -6.65 -10.45 7.77
N VAL A 89 -6.82 -10.69 6.47
CA VAL A 89 -6.32 -9.80 5.42
C VAL A 89 -7.08 -8.47 5.39
N ILE A 90 -8.39 -8.46 5.63
CA ILE A 90 -9.17 -7.22 5.77
C ILE A 90 -8.72 -6.44 7.01
N SER A 91 -8.44 -7.11 8.13
CA SER A 91 -7.87 -6.47 9.32
C SER A 91 -6.52 -5.82 9.02
N LEU A 92 -5.66 -6.52 8.28
CA LEU A 92 -4.40 -5.95 7.79
C LEU A 92 -4.64 -4.74 6.87
N ALA A 93 -5.61 -4.80 5.96
CA ALA A 93 -5.96 -3.68 5.10
C ALA A 93 -6.41 -2.44 5.90
N LYS A 94 -7.18 -2.63 6.96
CA LYS A 94 -7.56 -1.54 7.90
C LYS A 94 -6.35 -0.88 8.53
N LYS A 95 -5.33 -1.65 8.93
CA LYS A 95 -4.08 -1.09 9.44
C LYS A 95 -3.31 -0.32 8.35
N CYS A 96 -3.32 -0.82 7.12
CA CYS A 96 -2.75 -0.13 5.95
C CYS A 96 -3.41 1.21 5.61
N VAL A 97 -4.49 1.61 6.27
CA VAL A 97 -5.04 2.98 6.16
C VAL A 97 -4.05 4.01 6.72
N SER A 98 -3.34 3.70 7.82
CA SER A 98 -2.29 4.56 8.41
C SER A 98 -1.03 4.58 7.55
N ALA A 99 -0.45 5.77 7.34
CA ALA A 99 0.80 5.91 6.60
C ALA A 99 2.00 5.37 7.39
N GLU A 100 1.98 5.56 8.71
CA GLU A 100 2.98 5.08 9.66
C GLU A 100 3.04 3.55 9.64
N PHE A 101 1.88 2.89 9.71
CA PHE A 101 1.81 1.43 9.59
C PHE A 101 2.33 0.94 8.24
N ARG A 102 1.98 1.57 7.11
CA ARG A 102 2.50 1.20 5.78
C ARG A 102 4.02 1.33 5.71
N GLN A 103 4.59 2.39 6.30
CA GLN A 103 6.04 2.59 6.39
C GLN A 103 6.69 1.49 7.22
N PHE A 104 6.14 1.16 8.40
CA PHE A 104 6.62 0.07 9.23
C PHE A 104 6.56 -1.28 8.50
N PHE A 105 5.41 -1.60 7.90
CA PHE A 105 5.15 -2.84 7.17
C PHE A 105 6.13 -3.06 6.01
N ARG A 106 6.51 -1.96 5.32
CA ARG A 106 7.52 -1.99 4.25
C ARG A 106 8.94 -2.15 4.80
N THR A 107 9.35 -1.29 5.73
CA THR A 107 10.74 -1.22 6.21
C THR A 107 11.18 -2.48 6.97
N GLN A 108 10.25 -3.15 7.66
CA GLN A 108 10.50 -4.41 8.36
C GLN A 108 10.39 -5.66 7.45
N ASN A 109 10.21 -5.48 6.14
CA ASN A 109 10.07 -6.56 5.16
C ASN A 109 8.91 -7.53 5.44
N PHE A 110 7.82 -7.05 6.05
CA PHE A 110 6.64 -7.86 6.26
C PHE A 110 5.81 -8.00 4.99
N PHE A 111 5.75 -6.95 4.14
CA PHE A 111 5.00 -7.01 2.89
C PHE A 111 5.37 -8.24 2.02
N PRO A 112 6.63 -8.48 1.63
CA PRO A 112 6.99 -9.66 0.83
C PRO A 112 6.65 -10.99 1.53
N ARG A 113 6.77 -11.06 2.86
CA ARG A 113 6.42 -12.26 3.65
C ARG A 113 4.91 -12.54 3.60
N THR A 114 4.09 -11.51 3.76
CA THR A 114 2.63 -11.62 3.66
C THR A 114 2.19 -12.05 2.27
N ILE A 115 2.80 -11.48 1.22
CA ILE A 115 2.50 -11.87 -0.16
C ILE A 115 2.87 -13.33 -0.42
N LYS A 116 4.02 -13.79 0.08
CA LYS A 116 4.41 -15.20 -0.01
C LYS A 116 3.42 -16.12 0.71
N ALA A 117 2.91 -15.74 1.86
CA ALA A 117 1.90 -16.51 2.60
C ALA A 117 0.53 -16.55 1.89
N LEU A 118 0.24 -15.59 1.01
CA LEU A 118 -1.04 -15.46 0.31
C LEU A 118 -1.09 -16.15 -1.05
N ILE A 119 0.06 -16.49 -1.65
CA ILE A 119 0.13 -16.97 -3.04
C ILE A 119 -0.80 -18.17 -3.30
N ASP A 120 -0.80 -19.14 -2.40
CA ASP A 120 -1.62 -20.36 -2.55
C ASP A 120 -3.10 -20.11 -2.24
N SER A 121 -3.40 -19.17 -1.34
CA SER A 121 -4.77 -18.87 -0.91
C SER A 121 -5.50 -17.89 -1.84
N ALA A 122 -4.75 -17.11 -2.63
CA ALA A 122 -5.28 -16.12 -3.55
C ALA A 122 -6.01 -16.71 -4.76
N GLY A 123 -6.12 -18.04 -4.88
CA GLY A 123 -6.98 -18.68 -5.87
C GLY A 123 -8.47 -18.49 -5.55
N CYS A 124 -8.79 -18.24 -4.29
CA CYS A 124 -10.15 -17.92 -3.86
C CYS A 124 -10.48 -16.44 -4.14
N PRO A 125 -11.60 -16.13 -4.82
CA PRO A 125 -12.01 -14.75 -5.11
C PRO A 125 -12.13 -13.84 -3.87
N SER A 126 -12.58 -14.38 -2.74
CA SER A 126 -12.74 -13.64 -1.48
C SER A 126 -11.40 -13.22 -0.88
N VAL A 127 -10.40 -14.12 -0.90
CA VAL A 127 -9.03 -13.81 -0.46
C VAL A 127 -8.41 -12.82 -1.44
N ALA A 128 -8.64 -13.02 -2.72
CA ALA A 128 -8.12 -12.18 -3.79
C ALA A 128 -8.54 -10.72 -3.68
N ILE A 129 -9.82 -10.45 -3.44
CA ILE A 129 -10.29 -9.06 -3.29
C ILE A 129 -9.69 -8.42 -2.03
N SER A 130 -9.58 -9.20 -0.95
CA SER A 130 -9.00 -8.75 0.31
C SER A 130 -7.52 -8.38 0.15
N VAL A 131 -6.71 -9.22 -0.50
CA VAL A 131 -5.29 -8.93 -0.73
C VAL A 131 -5.08 -7.81 -1.75
N SER A 132 -5.95 -7.71 -2.75
CA SER A 132 -5.88 -6.63 -3.75
C SER A 132 -6.08 -5.26 -3.10
N ALA A 133 -6.92 -5.16 -2.07
CA ALA A 133 -7.07 -3.93 -1.28
C ALA A 133 -5.78 -3.57 -0.52
N VAL A 134 -5.11 -4.54 0.09
CA VAL A 134 -3.80 -4.32 0.76
C VAL A 134 -2.76 -3.83 -0.25
N ILE A 135 -2.66 -4.49 -1.42
CA ILE A 135 -1.72 -4.11 -2.48
C ILE A 135 -2.01 -2.67 -2.95
N TYR A 136 -3.28 -2.34 -3.17
CA TYR A 136 -3.69 -1.00 -3.59
C TYR A 136 -3.28 0.06 -2.58
N LEU A 137 -3.56 -0.13 -1.29
CA LEU A 137 -3.16 0.81 -0.25
C LEU A 137 -1.64 0.97 -0.15
N MET A 138 -0.89 -0.12 -0.32
CA MET A 138 0.58 -0.09 -0.33
C MET A 138 1.16 0.62 -1.56
N ALA A 139 0.51 0.51 -2.72
CA ALA A 139 0.92 1.15 -3.96
C ALA A 139 0.71 2.68 -3.96
N ARG A 140 -0.24 3.18 -3.14
CA ARG A 140 -0.57 4.62 -3.03
C ARG A 140 0.37 5.42 -2.15
N ASP A 141 1.41 4.81 -1.58
CA ASP A 141 2.37 5.53 -0.75
C ASP A 141 3.41 6.30 -1.59
N LYS A 142 3.99 7.38 -1.02
CA LYS A 142 4.98 8.23 -1.69
C LYS A 142 6.25 7.46 -2.06
N VAL A 143 6.63 6.52 -1.20
CA VAL A 143 7.75 5.60 -1.39
C VAL A 143 7.20 4.31 -1.97
N CYS A 144 7.61 3.97 -3.19
CA CYS A 144 7.10 2.80 -3.87
C CYS A 144 7.49 1.52 -3.12
N MET A 145 6.61 0.53 -3.17
CA MET A 145 6.92 -0.83 -2.76
C MET A 145 7.85 -1.50 -3.78
N SER A 146 8.87 -2.20 -3.30
CA SER A 146 9.68 -3.10 -4.13
C SER A 146 8.90 -4.38 -4.40
N LEU A 147 8.73 -4.76 -5.67
CA LEU A 147 8.10 -6.02 -6.04
C LEU A 147 9.18 -7.05 -6.39
N ASP A 148 9.17 -8.18 -5.70
CA ASP A 148 9.94 -9.35 -6.07
C ASP A 148 9.16 -10.26 -7.04
N ALA A 149 9.83 -11.29 -7.56
CA ALA A 149 9.21 -12.28 -8.44
C ALA A 149 7.97 -12.93 -7.81
N THR A 150 7.99 -13.19 -6.50
CA THR A 150 6.85 -13.76 -5.76
C THR A 150 5.65 -12.81 -5.79
N SER A 151 5.89 -11.52 -5.53
CA SER A 151 4.86 -10.49 -5.56
C SER A 151 4.26 -10.34 -6.94
N LEU A 152 5.09 -10.31 -7.99
CA LEU A 152 4.60 -10.23 -9.37
C LEU A 152 3.81 -11.47 -9.81
N ARG A 153 4.17 -12.67 -9.32
CA ARG A 153 3.37 -13.89 -9.56
C ARG A 153 1.97 -13.77 -8.95
N LEU A 154 1.88 -13.29 -7.70
CA LEU A 154 0.58 -13.04 -7.09
C LEU A 154 -0.20 -11.99 -7.88
N LEU A 155 0.42 -10.86 -8.26
CA LEU A 155 -0.25 -9.83 -9.06
C LEU A 155 -0.75 -10.39 -10.40
N SER A 156 0.03 -11.23 -11.08
CA SER A 156 -0.36 -11.92 -12.32
C SER A 156 -1.60 -12.80 -12.12
N GLN A 157 -1.69 -13.50 -10.99
CA GLN A 157 -2.87 -14.31 -10.63
C GLN A 157 -4.09 -13.45 -10.34
N LEU A 158 -3.93 -12.35 -9.60
CA LEU A 158 -5.02 -11.43 -9.27
C LEU A 158 -5.55 -10.67 -10.49
N LEU A 159 -4.66 -10.28 -11.42
CA LEU A 159 -5.03 -9.65 -12.70
C LEU A 159 -5.98 -10.51 -13.52
N LYS A 160 -5.72 -11.82 -13.57
CA LYS A 160 -6.52 -12.79 -14.33
C LYS A 160 -7.89 -13.05 -13.71
N MET A 161 -8.17 -12.52 -12.53
CA MET A 161 -9.37 -12.83 -11.78
C MET A 161 -10.51 -11.87 -12.09
N GLU A 162 -11.57 -12.45 -12.63
CA GLU A 162 -12.81 -11.73 -12.90
C GLU A 162 -13.71 -11.73 -11.67
N LYS A 163 -14.61 -10.75 -11.61
CA LYS A 163 -15.63 -10.68 -10.56
C LYS A 163 -16.57 -11.90 -10.69
N PRO A 164 -16.67 -12.76 -9.66
CA PRO A 164 -17.57 -13.91 -9.72
C PRO A 164 -19.03 -13.45 -9.77
N LYS A 165 -19.85 -14.12 -10.59
CA LYS A 165 -21.29 -13.87 -10.66
C LYS A 165 -21.98 -14.49 -9.45
N ASN A 166 -22.86 -13.75 -8.78
CA ASN A 166 -23.73 -14.22 -7.70
C ASN A 166 -23.00 -15.00 -6.59
N ASN A 167 -21.92 -14.43 -6.05
CA ASN A 167 -21.18 -14.99 -4.92
C ASN A 167 -21.30 -14.07 -3.71
N ASP A 168 -22.13 -14.46 -2.74
CA ASP A 168 -22.42 -13.66 -1.54
C ASP A 168 -21.20 -13.50 -0.63
N GLU A 169 -20.35 -14.52 -0.53
CA GLU A 169 -19.12 -14.46 0.25
C GLU A 169 -18.15 -13.45 -0.37
N PHE A 170 -17.95 -13.50 -1.69
CA PHE A 170 -17.15 -12.52 -2.40
C PHE A 170 -17.71 -11.10 -2.21
N ASN A 171 -19.02 -10.92 -2.39
CA ASN A 171 -19.67 -9.61 -2.26
C ASN A 171 -19.51 -9.03 -0.85
N LYS A 172 -19.60 -9.87 0.19
CA LYS A 172 -19.34 -9.47 1.58
C LYS A 172 -17.91 -8.93 1.75
N TYR A 173 -16.89 -9.63 1.26
CA TYR A 173 -15.51 -9.17 1.39
C TYR A 173 -15.16 -8.02 0.47
N ALA A 174 -15.77 -7.93 -0.72
CA ALA A 174 -15.67 -6.77 -1.59
C ALA A 174 -16.22 -5.51 -0.94
N LYS A 175 -17.35 -5.61 -0.23
CA LYS A 175 -17.91 -4.51 0.56
C LYS A 175 -16.97 -4.10 1.70
N MET A 176 -16.47 -5.05 2.48
CA MET A 176 -15.50 -4.74 3.54
C MET A 176 -14.23 -4.08 2.99
N ALA A 177 -13.72 -4.55 1.85
CA ALA A 177 -12.58 -3.93 1.17
C ALA A 177 -12.91 -2.50 0.72
N TRP A 178 -14.09 -2.28 0.15
CA TRP A 178 -14.58 -0.97 -0.25
C TRP A 178 -14.64 0.00 0.94
N ASP A 179 -15.21 -0.41 2.07
CA ASP A 179 -15.28 0.40 3.29
C ASP A 179 -13.88 0.86 3.74
N VAL A 180 -12.88 -0.02 3.68
CA VAL A 180 -11.49 0.31 4.01
C VAL A 180 -10.89 1.31 3.03
N LEU A 181 -11.15 1.15 1.73
CA LEU A 181 -10.67 2.08 0.71
C LEU A 181 -11.30 3.46 0.88
N GLN A 182 -12.60 3.54 1.22
CA GLN A 182 -13.27 4.79 1.52
C GLN A 182 -12.68 5.46 2.76
N GLU A 183 -12.44 4.70 3.84
CA GLU A 183 -11.79 5.24 5.05
C GLU A 183 -10.41 5.84 4.73
N TRP A 184 -9.62 5.15 3.90
CA TRP A 184 -8.33 5.66 3.44
C TRP A 184 -8.48 6.94 2.59
N LEU A 185 -9.46 6.98 1.69
CA LEU A 185 -9.73 8.14 0.85
C LEU A 185 -10.10 9.36 1.71
N ASP A 186 -10.99 9.18 2.67
CA ASP A 186 -11.45 10.24 3.56
C ASP A 186 -10.30 10.81 4.40
N LYS A 187 -9.44 9.96 4.98
CA LYS A 187 -8.24 10.42 5.70
C LYS A 187 -7.24 11.13 4.80
N THR A 188 -7.12 10.72 3.54
CA THR A 188 -6.20 11.33 2.58
C THR A 188 -6.70 12.72 2.11
N ARG A 189 -8.02 12.90 1.99
CA ARG A 189 -8.64 14.18 1.59
C ARG A 189 -8.45 15.30 2.61
N VAL A 190 -8.39 14.98 3.90
CA VAL A 190 -8.23 15.97 4.99
C VAL A 190 -6.93 16.78 4.91
N GLY A 191 -6.00 16.43 3.99
CA GLY A 191 -4.72 17.14 3.80
C GLY A 191 -4.39 17.58 2.36
N LEU A 192 -5.32 17.53 1.41
CA LEU A 192 -5.07 17.91 0.00
C LEU A 192 -6.01 19.02 -0.48
N GLU A 193 -5.49 19.96 -1.26
CA GLU A 193 -6.29 21.03 -1.92
C GLU A 193 -7.12 20.50 -3.10
N HIS A 194 -6.72 19.37 -3.69
CA HIS A 194 -7.44 18.71 -4.79
C HIS A 194 -8.13 17.43 -4.33
N GLU A 195 -9.32 17.21 -4.88
CA GLU A 195 -10.18 16.09 -4.53
C GLU A 195 -9.67 14.80 -5.17
N VAL A 196 -9.03 13.92 -4.38
CA VAL A 196 -8.76 12.55 -4.84
C VAL A 196 -10.11 11.84 -4.97
N GLN A 197 -10.40 11.30 -6.15
CA GLN A 197 -11.59 10.50 -6.45
C GLN A 197 -11.19 9.12 -6.94
N PHE A 198 -12.07 8.13 -6.74
CA PHE A 198 -11.90 6.80 -7.34
C PHE A 198 -12.55 6.76 -8.71
N ASP A 199 -11.87 6.16 -9.68
CA ASP A 199 -12.43 5.87 -11.01
C ASP A 199 -13.27 4.58 -11.02
N PHE A 200 -13.53 4.02 -9.84
CA PHE A 200 -14.29 2.80 -9.63
C PHE A 200 -15.23 2.94 -8.43
N THR A 201 -16.32 2.18 -8.48
CA THR A 201 -17.35 2.10 -7.44
C THR A 201 -17.34 0.73 -6.75
N GLU A 202 -18.04 0.62 -5.63
CA GLU A 202 -18.29 -0.67 -4.94
C GLU A 202 -18.81 -1.75 -5.92
N ALA A 203 -19.73 -1.38 -6.80
CA ALA A 203 -20.35 -2.31 -7.76
C ALA A 203 -19.35 -2.84 -8.79
N THR A 204 -18.36 -2.03 -9.18
CA THR A 204 -17.34 -2.38 -10.19
C THR A 204 -16.09 -3.00 -9.60
N LEU A 205 -15.95 -3.00 -8.27
CA LEU A 205 -14.76 -3.45 -7.56
C LEU A 205 -14.44 -4.92 -7.90
N SER A 206 -13.22 -5.16 -8.35
CA SER A 206 -12.68 -6.49 -8.63
C SER A 206 -11.20 -6.57 -8.26
N PRO A 207 -10.67 -7.78 -8.01
CA PRO A 207 -9.23 -7.97 -7.78
C PRO A 207 -8.39 -7.41 -8.93
N SER A 208 -8.79 -7.74 -10.17
CA SER A 208 -8.11 -7.31 -11.39
C SER A 208 -8.04 -5.79 -11.54
N LEU A 209 -9.12 -5.07 -11.23
CA LEU A 209 -9.16 -3.62 -11.32
C LEU A 209 -8.23 -2.98 -10.28
N LEU A 210 -8.30 -3.42 -9.02
CA LEU A 210 -7.42 -2.92 -7.96
C LEU A 210 -5.94 -3.16 -8.27
N VAL A 211 -5.59 -4.32 -8.84
CA VAL A 211 -4.22 -4.60 -9.25
C VAL A 211 -3.78 -3.76 -10.45
N LEU A 212 -4.65 -3.54 -11.45
CA LEU A 212 -4.34 -2.64 -12.56
C LEU A 212 -4.08 -1.20 -12.09
N GLU A 213 -4.95 -0.69 -11.22
CA GLU A 213 -4.75 0.61 -10.58
C GLU A 213 -3.42 0.64 -9.82
N SER A 214 -3.14 -0.39 -9.01
CA SER A 214 -1.87 -0.48 -8.27
C SER A 214 -0.65 -0.46 -9.19
N LEU A 215 -0.71 -1.19 -10.32
CA LEU A 215 0.38 -1.26 -11.28
C LEU A 215 0.63 0.08 -11.98
N VAL A 216 -0.40 0.89 -12.22
CA VAL A 216 -0.23 2.25 -12.76
C VAL A 216 0.66 3.08 -11.84
N TYR A 217 0.41 3.07 -10.52
CA TYR A 217 1.25 3.78 -9.56
C TYR A 217 2.65 3.17 -9.46
N ILE A 218 2.75 1.85 -9.36
CA ILE A 218 4.04 1.15 -9.21
C ILE A 218 4.94 1.38 -10.43
N CYS A 219 4.41 1.22 -11.65
CA CYS A 219 5.16 1.44 -12.88
C CYS A 219 5.57 2.90 -13.03
N THR A 220 4.69 3.85 -12.71
CA THR A 220 5.00 5.29 -12.78
C THR A 220 6.15 5.64 -11.83
N ARG A 221 6.15 5.06 -10.63
CA ARG A 221 7.16 5.37 -9.60
C ARG A 221 8.49 4.65 -9.82
N ASN A 222 8.45 3.49 -10.46
CA ASN A 222 9.62 2.67 -10.80
C ASN A 222 9.90 2.67 -12.32
N ASN A 223 9.61 3.78 -13.01
CA ASN A 223 9.70 3.88 -14.46
C ASN A 223 11.12 3.63 -15.02
N ASN A 224 12.16 3.79 -14.19
CA ASN A 224 13.55 3.53 -14.54
C ASN A 224 14.06 2.15 -14.10
N ASP A 225 13.25 1.36 -13.38
CA ASP A 225 13.65 0.04 -12.89
C ASP A 225 13.54 -1.02 -14.00
N GLN A 226 14.66 -1.27 -14.68
CA GLN A 226 14.74 -2.29 -15.72
C GLN A 226 14.56 -3.71 -15.20
N SER A 227 14.91 -3.97 -13.93
CA SER A 227 14.71 -5.30 -13.32
C SER A 227 13.23 -5.59 -13.18
N LEU A 228 12.45 -4.63 -12.68
CA LEU A 228 11.00 -4.74 -12.58
C LEU A 228 10.36 -4.95 -13.96
N LYS A 229 10.75 -4.16 -14.96
CA LYS A 229 10.24 -4.28 -16.34
C LYS A 229 10.51 -5.67 -16.93
N ASN A 230 11.73 -6.18 -16.77
CA ASN A 230 12.10 -7.51 -17.24
C ASN A 230 11.33 -8.61 -16.51
N GLU A 231 11.13 -8.49 -15.20
CA GLU A 231 10.40 -9.49 -14.43
C GLU A 231 8.91 -9.50 -14.78
N MET A 232 8.30 -8.33 -15.01
CA MET A 232 6.92 -8.22 -15.53
C MET A 232 6.76 -8.89 -16.90
N LEU A 233 7.78 -8.78 -17.76
CA LEU A 233 7.80 -9.48 -19.05
C LEU A 233 7.97 -10.99 -18.87
N ASN A 234 8.91 -11.44 -18.04
CA ASN A 234 9.22 -12.85 -17.81
C ASN A 234 8.04 -13.61 -17.19
N LEU A 235 7.29 -12.97 -16.29
CA LEU A 235 6.14 -13.57 -15.61
C LEU A 235 4.82 -13.44 -16.40
N GLY A 236 4.87 -12.91 -17.63
CA GLY A 236 3.70 -12.83 -18.49
C GLY A 236 2.70 -11.72 -18.13
N VAL A 237 3.08 -10.78 -17.24
CA VAL A 237 2.19 -9.70 -16.78
C VAL A 237 1.89 -8.76 -17.93
N LEU A 238 2.92 -8.34 -18.68
CA LEU A 238 2.76 -7.43 -19.82
C LEU A 238 1.96 -8.08 -20.95
N GLN A 239 2.21 -9.36 -21.23
CA GLN A 239 1.50 -10.15 -22.23
C GLN A 239 0.01 -10.24 -21.89
N TRP A 240 -0.31 -10.43 -20.61
CA TRP A 240 -1.69 -10.40 -20.15
C TRP A 240 -2.32 -9.01 -20.32
N ILE A 241 -1.62 -7.93 -19.96
CA ILE A 241 -2.11 -6.55 -20.12
C ILE A 241 -2.40 -6.23 -21.58
N VAL A 242 -1.50 -6.59 -22.51
CA VAL A 242 -1.70 -6.42 -23.96
C VAL A 242 -2.92 -7.22 -24.43
N SER A 243 -3.02 -8.50 -24.04
CA SER A 243 -4.14 -9.36 -24.42
C SER A 243 -5.47 -8.81 -23.90
N LYS A 244 -5.52 -8.39 -22.63
CA LYS A 244 -6.73 -7.81 -22.02
C LYS A 244 -7.12 -6.49 -22.70
N GLY A 245 -6.17 -5.59 -22.95
CA GLY A 245 -6.40 -4.33 -23.65
C GLY A 245 -6.90 -4.54 -25.08
N TYR A 246 -6.33 -5.51 -25.80
CA TYR A 246 -6.78 -5.88 -27.14
C TYR A 246 -8.22 -6.40 -27.14
N ILE A 247 -8.55 -7.36 -26.27
CA ILE A 247 -9.92 -7.90 -26.13
C ILE A 247 -10.91 -6.78 -25.80
N ILE A 248 -10.57 -5.88 -24.87
CA ILE A 248 -11.44 -4.77 -24.51
C ILE A 248 -11.65 -3.82 -25.70
N THR A 249 -10.59 -3.53 -26.45
CA THR A 249 -10.66 -2.64 -27.62
C THR A 249 -11.55 -3.25 -28.70
N VAL A 250 -11.23 -4.47 -29.13
CA VAL A 250 -11.86 -5.12 -30.28
C VAL A 250 -13.28 -5.62 -29.96
N ASP A 251 -13.47 -6.31 -28.84
CA ASP A 251 -14.75 -7.00 -28.58
C ASP A 251 -15.76 -6.12 -27.85
N LYS A 252 -15.33 -5.18 -27.02
CA LYS A 252 -16.25 -4.43 -26.14
C LYS A 252 -16.37 -2.97 -26.55
N THR A 253 -15.26 -2.28 -26.65
CA THR A 253 -15.24 -0.82 -26.79
C THR A 253 -15.67 -0.43 -28.20
N VAL A 254 -15.04 -0.99 -29.25
CA VAL A 254 -15.43 -0.69 -30.64
C VAL A 254 -16.90 -1.05 -30.92
N LEU A 255 -17.36 -2.24 -30.51
CA LEU A 255 -18.76 -2.63 -30.70
C LEU A 255 -19.76 -1.74 -29.94
N ARG A 256 -19.43 -1.29 -28.73
CA ARG A 256 -20.30 -0.40 -27.95
C ARG A 256 -20.27 1.05 -28.45
N LEU A 257 -19.12 1.52 -28.94
CA LEU A 257 -18.97 2.82 -29.59
C LEU A 257 -19.74 2.87 -30.91
N LEU A 258 -19.70 1.80 -31.71
CA LEU A 258 -20.47 1.67 -32.95
C LEU A 258 -21.99 1.68 -32.72
N HIS A 259 -22.44 1.24 -31.54
CA HIS A 259 -23.85 1.26 -31.15
C HIS A 259 -24.25 2.49 -30.30
N GLU A 260 -23.43 3.54 -30.24
CA GLU A 260 -23.67 4.79 -29.49
C GLU A 260 -23.95 4.61 -27.97
N LYS A 261 -23.52 3.50 -27.37
CA LYS A 261 -23.73 3.17 -25.94
C LYS A 261 -22.64 3.73 -25.02
N ILE A 262 -22.17 4.94 -25.30
CA ILE A 262 -21.00 5.55 -24.62
C ILE A 262 -21.29 5.86 -23.15
N GLY A 263 -22.55 6.15 -22.81
CA GLY A 263 -22.97 6.47 -21.44
C GLY A 263 -23.27 5.27 -20.54
N GLU A 264 -23.20 4.03 -21.03
CA GLU A 264 -23.43 2.85 -20.19
C GLU A 264 -22.26 2.65 -19.20
N PRO A 265 -22.53 2.37 -17.92
CA PRO A 265 -21.48 2.23 -16.89
C PRO A 265 -20.48 1.11 -17.23
N GLU A 266 -20.92 0.07 -17.92
CA GLU A 266 -20.04 -1.01 -18.40
C GLU A 266 -19.06 -0.54 -19.49
N THR A 267 -19.48 0.39 -20.35
CA THR A 267 -18.63 0.99 -21.39
C THR A 267 -17.58 1.88 -20.74
N LEU A 268 -17.99 2.71 -19.77
CA LEU A 268 -17.07 3.56 -19.00
C LEU A 268 -16.02 2.72 -18.26
N GLN A 269 -16.43 1.63 -17.61
CA GLN A 269 -15.50 0.71 -16.94
C GLN A 269 -14.50 0.08 -17.93
N CYS A 270 -14.93 -0.27 -19.15
CA CYS A 270 -14.04 -0.76 -20.20
C CYS A 270 -13.01 0.29 -20.60
N LEU A 271 -13.43 1.55 -20.76
CA LEU A 271 -12.54 2.67 -21.11
C LEU A 271 -11.51 2.96 -20.01
N VAL A 272 -11.91 2.98 -18.74
CA VAL A 272 -10.99 3.15 -17.60
C VAL A 272 -9.96 2.03 -17.59
N THR A 273 -10.42 0.77 -17.70
CA THR A 273 -9.50 -0.40 -17.75
C THR A 273 -8.51 -0.28 -18.91
N LEU A 274 -8.99 0.16 -20.08
CA LEU A 274 -8.16 0.34 -21.26
C LEU A 274 -7.13 1.46 -21.10
N GLU A 275 -7.52 2.61 -20.51
CA GLU A 275 -6.60 3.70 -20.18
C GLU A 275 -5.48 3.20 -19.26
N ARG A 276 -5.81 2.44 -18.20
CA ARG A 276 -4.81 1.86 -17.27
C ARG A 276 -3.88 0.88 -17.98
N CYS A 277 -4.39 0.02 -18.86
CA CYS A 277 -3.58 -0.88 -19.68
C CYS A 277 -2.57 -0.11 -20.54
N PHE A 278 -3.03 0.90 -21.28
CA PHE A 278 -2.14 1.69 -22.13
C PHE A 278 -1.13 2.48 -21.32
N TRP A 279 -1.51 3.04 -20.18
CA TRP A 279 -0.60 3.76 -19.30
C TRP A 279 0.56 2.88 -18.81
N ILE A 280 0.25 1.65 -18.36
CA ILE A 280 1.28 0.70 -17.93
C ILE A 280 2.22 0.36 -19.09
N LEU A 281 1.66 0.09 -20.28
CA LEU A 281 2.44 -0.24 -21.46
C LEU A 281 3.33 0.92 -21.88
N GLU A 282 2.81 2.14 -21.97
CA GLU A 282 3.58 3.33 -22.29
C GLU A 282 4.72 3.55 -21.29
N THR A 283 4.44 3.42 -19.99
CA THR A 283 5.44 3.61 -18.94
C THR A 283 6.56 2.56 -19.00
N VAL A 284 6.21 1.30 -19.26
CA VAL A 284 7.18 0.21 -19.36
C VAL A 284 7.96 0.30 -20.69
N SER A 285 7.28 0.64 -21.79
CA SER A 285 7.85 0.76 -23.14
C SER A 285 8.65 2.03 -23.37
N ASN A 286 8.41 3.09 -22.61
CA ASN A 286 9.25 4.29 -22.58
C ASN A 286 10.64 3.89 -22.09
N ARG A 287 11.46 3.49 -23.06
CA ARG A 287 12.91 3.52 -22.96
C ARG A 287 13.26 5.00 -22.91
N ALA A 288 13.46 5.52 -21.71
CA ALA A 288 14.34 6.68 -21.57
C ALA A 288 15.69 6.30 -22.20
N SER A 289 15.89 6.77 -23.44
CA SER A 289 17.18 7.05 -24.07
C SER A 289 18.39 6.24 -23.57
N VAL A 290 18.62 5.08 -24.18
CA VAL A 290 19.97 4.54 -24.38
C VAL A 290 20.19 4.44 -25.89
N PHE A 291 20.27 5.61 -26.52
CA PHE A 291 20.92 5.86 -27.82
C PHE A 291 21.33 7.34 -27.82
N CYS A 292 22.21 7.68 -26.89
CA CYS A 292 23.21 8.72 -27.08
C CYS A 292 24.53 8.08 -26.64
N THR A 293 25.58 8.30 -27.45
CA THR A 293 26.92 7.71 -27.42
C THR A 293 27.00 6.25 -27.87
N GLU A 294 27.07 6.02 -29.19
CA GLU A 294 28.35 5.89 -29.92
C GLU A 294 28.16 6.27 -31.39
#